data_AF-A0A9P6P6B2-F1
#
_entry.id   AF-A0A9P6P6B2-F1
#
_cell.length_a   1.000
_cell.length_b   1.000
_cell.length_c   1.000
_cell.angle_alpha   90.00
_cell.angle_beta   90.00
_cell.angle_gamma   90.00
#
_symmetry.space_group_name_H-M   'P 1'
#
loop_
_entity.id
_entity.type
_entity.pdbx_description
1 polymer ?
#
loop_
_entity_poly.entity_id
_entity_poly.type
_entity_poly.pdbx_seq_one_letter_code
_entity_poly.pdbx_strand_id
1 'polypeptide(L)'
;MSTPSVQFDVSKHPTNDTIKLLASLLEKVIKANDRLHPPTTTANPPIPHSSRQGRARSLSQSSPYTCFHARSIPNISIHAYLTRILKYCPCANECFLALLVYFDRMSKSSSTRPSLRIDSFNIHRLIIAGVVIASKLFSDIFFTNTRYAKVGGLPASELNILELEFLRLNDYALFVGQEELQQYGDQLQMHWIREHETNISTSEQEGSDDFPPGNVGRAARHLSIDHGVEHDKKDMDRKDEIDNNRVFKRPSFTHNKQGHLPTPPGSASPGALVSPSPSSSQESTQEIAIPR
;
A
#
# COMPACT_ATOMS: atom_id res chain seq x y z
N MET A 1 -31.53 -28.13 -2.70
CA MET A 1 -31.20 -27.23 -1.59
C MET A 1 -30.19 -26.22 -2.11
N SER A 2 -30.66 -25.03 -2.46
CA SER A 2 -29.80 -23.92 -2.92
C SER A 2 -28.98 -23.44 -1.72
N THR A 3 -27.67 -23.68 -1.74
CA THR A 3 -26.72 -23.04 -0.82
C THR A 3 -26.97 -21.54 -0.85
N PRO A 4 -27.10 -20.84 0.30
CA PRO A 4 -27.16 -19.39 0.28
C PRO A 4 -25.87 -18.90 -0.39
N SER A 5 -26.02 -18.25 -1.54
CA SER A 5 -24.90 -17.64 -2.25
C SER A 5 -24.35 -16.54 -1.37
N VAL A 6 -23.26 -16.84 -0.65
CA VAL A 6 -22.44 -15.85 0.02
C VAL A 6 -21.82 -15.00 -1.08
N GLN A 7 -22.55 -13.96 -1.47
CA GLN A 7 -22.18 -13.07 -2.56
C GLN A 7 -21.76 -11.74 -1.94
N PHE A 8 -20.53 -11.37 -2.16
CA PHE A 8 -19.96 -10.10 -1.75
C PHE A 8 -20.54 -9.00 -2.64
N ASP A 9 -21.57 -8.28 -2.21
CA ASP A 9 -22.06 -7.14 -3.00
C ASP A 9 -21.04 -6.00 -2.96
N VAL A 10 -20.21 -5.87 -4.02
CA VAL A 10 -19.13 -4.88 -4.11
C VAL A 10 -19.63 -3.47 -3.83
N SER A 11 -20.83 -3.12 -4.30
CA SER A 11 -21.37 -1.77 -4.17
C SER A 11 -22.00 -1.49 -2.81
N LYS A 12 -22.50 -2.51 -2.10
CA LYS A 12 -23.23 -2.33 -0.83
C LYS A 12 -22.45 -2.73 0.41
N HIS A 13 -21.38 -3.51 0.26
CA HIS A 13 -20.61 -3.99 1.41
C HIS A 13 -19.98 -2.81 2.17
N PRO A 14 -20.05 -2.75 3.52
CA PRO A 14 -19.40 -1.68 4.27
C PRO A 14 -17.88 -1.71 4.07
N THR A 15 -17.30 -0.58 3.65
CA THR A 15 -15.86 -0.49 3.32
C THR A 15 -14.95 -0.78 4.52
N ASN A 16 -15.38 -0.40 5.73
CA ASN A 16 -14.64 -0.75 6.95
C ASN A 16 -14.54 -2.26 7.13
N ASP A 17 -15.59 -3.01 6.79
CA ASP A 17 -15.57 -4.46 6.88
C ASP A 17 -14.73 -5.05 5.76
N THR A 18 -14.80 -4.53 4.53
CA THR A 18 -13.90 -4.92 3.43
C THR A 18 -12.43 -4.75 3.81
N ILE A 19 -12.07 -3.66 4.49
CA ILE A 19 -10.72 -3.42 5.00
C ILE A 19 -10.32 -4.46 6.06
N LYS A 20 -11.22 -4.85 6.96
CA LYS A 20 -10.95 -5.91 7.94
C LYS A 20 -10.65 -7.24 7.25
N LEU A 21 -11.50 -7.64 6.30
CA LEU A 21 -11.32 -8.88 5.53
C LEU A 21 -9.97 -8.86 4.81
N LEU A 22 -9.70 -7.77 4.08
CA LEU A 22 -8.48 -7.58 3.31
C LEU A 22 -7.24 -7.61 4.21
N ALA A 23 -7.27 -6.90 5.33
CA ALA A 23 -6.15 -6.84 6.25
C ALA A 23 -5.80 -8.22 6.80
N SER A 24 -6.78 -9.01 7.23
CA SER A 24 -6.52 -10.35 7.76
C SER A 24 -5.99 -11.31 6.70
N LEU A 25 -6.47 -11.23 5.46
CA LEU A 25 -5.91 -12.00 4.36
C LEU A 25 -4.44 -11.61 4.10
N LEU A 26 -4.15 -10.32 3.96
CA LEU A 26 -2.79 -9.83 3.69
C LEU A 26 -1.83 -10.17 4.84
N GLU A 27 -2.26 -10.06 6.10
CA GLU A 27 -1.46 -10.46 7.25
C GLU A 27 -1.11 -11.96 7.23
N LYS A 28 -1.99 -12.82 6.71
CA LYS A 28 -1.72 -14.24 6.57
C LYS A 28 -0.77 -14.54 5.43
N VAL A 29 -0.96 -13.87 4.29
CA VAL A 29 -0.05 -13.97 3.14
C VAL A 29 1.37 -13.59 3.54
N ILE A 30 1.58 -12.44 4.21
CA ILE A 30 2.92 -12.04 4.64
C ILE A 30 3.50 -12.98 5.70
N LYS A 31 2.70 -13.46 6.67
CA LYS A 31 3.17 -14.41 7.68
C LYS A 31 3.62 -15.73 7.05
N ALA A 32 2.92 -16.20 6.04
CA ALA A 32 3.33 -17.39 5.29
C ALA A 32 4.63 -17.14 4.52
N ASN A 33 4.73 -16.01 3.83
CA ASN A 33 5.90 -15.67 3.02
C ASN A 33 7.16 -15.42 3.87
N ASP A 34 7.04 -14.73 5.00
CA ASP A 34 8.14 -14.47 5.94
C ASP A 34 8.70 -15.78 6.55
N ARG A 35 7.83 -16.78 6.78
CA ARG A 35 8.24 -18.10 7.30
C ARG A 35 9.01 -18.91 6.27
N LEU A 36 8.59 -18.85 5.01
CA LEU A 36 9.26 -19.56 3.92
C LEU A 36 10.61 -18.92 3.57
N HIS A 37 10.75 -17.62 3.81
CA HIS A 37 11.95 -16.86 3.51
C HIS A 37 12.28 -15.92 4.67
N PRO A 38 12.95 -16.42 5.73
CA PRO A 38 13.43 -15.55 6.79
C PRO A 38 14.32 -14.45 6.18
N PRO A 39 14.18 -13.19 6.62
CA PRO A 39 14.97 -12.10 6.07
C PRO A 39 16.45 -12.47 6.20
N THR A 40 17.14 -12.55 5.06
CA THR A 40 18.57 -12.80 5.02
C THR A 40 19.28 -11.60 5.64
N THR A 41 19.43 -11.61 6.96
CA THR A 41 20.39 -10.79 7.69
C THR A 41 21.79 -11.25 7.27
N THR A 42 22.23 -10.81 6.10
CA THR A 42 23.66 -10.70 5.80
C THR A 42 24.04 -9.25 6.04
N ALA A 43 24.24 -8.96 7.32
CA ALA A 43 25.11 -7.88 7.75
C ALA A 43 26.50 -8.16 7.16
N ASN A 44 26.79 -7.60 5.98
CA ASN A 44 28.12 -7.23 5.52
C ASN A 44 27.96 -6.40 4.24
N PRO A 45 28.10 -5.06 4.29
CA PRO A 45 28.34 -4.31 3.06
C PRO A 45 29.63 -4.85 2.41
N PRO A 46 29.67 -5.08 1.08
CA PRO A 46 30.93 -5.36 0.41
C PRO A 46 31.86 -4.17 0.67
N ILE A 47 32.98 -4.42 1.34
CA ILE A 47 34.05 -3.45 1.53
C ILE A 47 34.46 -2.97 0.13
N PRO A 48 34.38 -1.66 -0.19
CA PRO A 48 34.87 -1.16 -1.45
C PRO A 48 36.40 -1.11 -1.38
N HIS A 49 37.06 -2.20 -1.76
CA HIS A 49 38.48 -2.16 -2.04
C HIS A 49 38.70 -1.30 -3.28
N SER A 50 39.38 -0.18 -3.06
CA SER A 50 39.82 0.78 -4.06
C SER A 50 40.72 0.11 -5.09
N SER A 51 40.23 -0.02 -6.32
CA SER A 51 41.06 -0.32 -7.49
C SER A 51 40.47 0.40 -8.70
N ARG A 52 41.15 1.47 -9.11
CA ARG A 52 40.95 2.15 -10.39
C ARG A 52 41.14 1.15 -11.53
N GLN A 53 40.12 0.90 -12.35
CA GLN A 53 40.26 0.71 -13.80
C GLN A 53 38.86 0.69 -14.43
N GLY A 54 38.63 1.54 -15.43
CA GLY A 54 37.37 1.57 -16.16
C GLY A 54 37.13 0.30 -16.97
N ARG A 55 35.93 -0.29 -16.82
CA ARG A 55 35.25 -1.13 -17.82
C ARG A 55 33.82 -1.38 -17.34
N ALA A 56 32.86 -1.28 -18.27
CA ALA A 56 31.49 -1.79 -18.23
C ALA A 56 30.78 -1.88 -16.86
N ARG A 57 29.71 -1.09 -16.67
CA ARG A 57 28.71 -1.34 -15.62
C ARG A 57 28.20 -2.77 -15.76
N SER A 58 28.72 -3.69 -14.96
CA SER A 58 28.25 -5.06 -14.93
C SER A 58 26.84 -5.06 -14.34
N LEU A 59 25.93 -5.70 -15.06
CA LEU A 59 24.55 -6.01 -14.70
C LEU A 59 24.47 -7.06 -13.57
N SER A 60 25.38 -7.03 -12.60
CA SER A 60 25.56 -8.13 -11.66
C SER A 60 25.13 -7.72 -10.25
N GLN A 61 23.88 -8.10 -9.97
CA GLN A 61 23.20 -8.30 -8.68
C GLN A 61 21.87 -7.52 -8.67
N SER A 62 20.87 -8.05 -9.38
CA SER A 62 19.48 -7.68 -9.17
C SER A 62 19.17 -7.95 -7.70
N SER A 63 19.16 -6.90 -6.88
CA SER A 63 18.55 -6.95 -5.57
C SER A 63 17.16 -7.60 -5.74
N PRO A 64 16.84 -8.71 -5.05
CA PRO A 64 15.50 -9.28 -5.07
C PRO A 64 14.48 -8.31 -4.46
N TYR A 65 14.98 -7.26 -3.82
CA TYR A 65 14.19 -6.22 -3.20
C TYR A 65 13.85 -5.14 -4.22
N THR A 66 12.55 -4.95 -4.42
CA THR A 66 11.99 -3.85 -5.21
C THR A 66 12.10 -2.54 -4.43
N CYS A 67 11.83 -1.39 -5.05
CA CYS A 67 11.77 -0.11 -4.33
C CYS A 67 10.68 -0.06 -3.24
N PHE A 68 9.79 -1.06 -3.20
CA PHE A 68 8.78 -1.23 -2.17
C PHE A 68 9.33 -1.79 -0.86
N HIS A 69 10.53 -2.34 -0.81
CA HIS A 69 11.11 -2.85 0.44
C HIS A 69 11.56 -1.70 1.36
N ALA A 70 10.95 -1.64 2.55
CA ALA A 70 11.33 -0.69 3.60
C ALA A 70 12.60 -1.13 4.35
N ARG A 71 13.26 -0.17 5.02
CA ARG A 71 14.42 -0.44 5.88
C ARG A 71 14.08 -1.24 7.14
N SER A 72 12.84 -1.12 7.60
CA SER A 72 12.30 -1.81 8.77
C SER A 72 10.81 -1.99 8.60
N ILE A 73 10.26 -3.01 9.25
CA ILE A 73 8.81 -3.25 9.28
C ILE A 73 8.14 -2.07 10.02
N PRO A 74 7.12 -1.42 9.43
CA PRO A 74 6.40 -0.34 10.09
C PRO A 74 5.72 -0.79 11.38
N ASN A 75 5.78 0.02 12.45
CA ASN A 75 5.11 -0.23 13.73
C ASN A 75 3.61 0.15 13.69
N ILE A 76 2.92 -0.26 12.63
CA ILE A 76 1.48 -0.08 12.44
C ILE A 76 0.95 -1.32 11.71
N SER A 77 -0.13 -1.92 12.22
CA SER A 77 -0.74 -3.08 11.56
C SER A 77 -1.34 -2.71 10.21
N ILE A 78 -1.53 -3.70 9.34
CA ILE A 78 -2.13 -3.50 8.01
C ILE A 78 -3.53 -2.93 8.16
N HIS A 79 -4.33 -3.48 9.09
CA HIS A 79 -5.68 -3.00 9.37
C HIS A 79 -5.68 -1.52 9.78
N ALA A 80 -4.82 -1.11 10.72
CA ALA A 80 -4.74 0.27 11.17
C ALA A 80 -4.26 1.22 10.07
N TYR A 81 -3.35 0.75 9.20
CA TYR A 81 -2.86 1.52 8.06
C TYR A 81 -3.94 1.74 6.99
N LEU A 82 -4.68 0.69 6.60
CA LEU A 82 -5.80 0.78 5.67
C LEU A 82 -6.93 1.66 6.23
N THR A 83 -7.27 1.52 7.52
CA THR A 83 -8.26 2.37 8.20
C THR A 83 -7.84 3.84 8.17
N ARG A 84 -6.55 4.12 8.42
CA ARG A 84 -5.99 5.47 8.32
C ARG A 84 -6.11 6.01 6.89
N ILE A 85 -5.83 5.19 5.87
CA ILE A 85 -5.99 5.57 4.47
C ILE A 85 -7.44 5.92 4.18
N LEU A 86 -8.40 5.05 4.49
CA LEU A 86 -9.83 5.30 4.28
C LEU A 86 -10.31 6.58 4.96
N LYS A 87 -9.84 6.85 6.18
CA LYS A 87 -10.23 8.04 6.95
C LYS A 87 -9.82 9.36 6.28
N TYR A 88 -8.63 9.43 5.68
CA TYR A 88 -8.06 10.68 5.16
C TYR A 88 -8.09 10.78 3.63
N CYS A 89 -8.22 9.64 2.95
CA CYS A 89 -8.36 9.48 1.51
C CYS A 89 -9.49 8.47 1.25
N PRO A 90 -10.76 8.87 1.41
CA PRO A 90 -11.89 7.96 1.19
C PRO A 90 -11.88 7.38 -0.22
N CYS A 91 -12.08 6.07 -0.32
CA CYS A 91 -12.22 5.35 -1.58
C CYS A 91 -13.22 4.21 -1.41
N ALA A 92 -13.82 3.79 -2.52
CA ALA A 92 -14.84 2.74 -2.54
C ALA A 92 -14.20 1.33 -2.49
N ASN A 93 -15.04 0.29 -2.35
CA ASN A 93 -14.58 -1.08 -2.17
C ASN A 93 -13.75 -1.59 -3.36
N GLU A 94 -14.11 -1.15 -4.57
CA GLU A 94 -13.42 -1.44 -5.82
C GLU A 94 -11.92 -1.10 -5.72
N CYS A 95 -11.59 0.01 -5.04
CA CYS A 95 -10.19 0.42 -4.87
C CYS A 95 -9.41 -0.56 -4.00
N PHE A 96 -10.03 -1.12 -2.95
CA PHE A 96 -9.39 -2.08 -2.06
C PHE A 96 -9.34 -3.48 -2.64
N LEU A 97 -10.40 -3.91 -3.34
CA LEU A 97 -10.42 -5.20 -4.02
C LEU A 97 -9.42 -5.25 -5.18
N ALA A 98 -9.27 -4.15 -5.92
CA ALA A 98 -8.28 -4.06 -6.99
C ALA A 98 -6.85 -4.28 -6.48
N LEU A 99 -6.54 -4.01 -5.21
CA LEU A 99 -5.24 -4.32 -4.63
C LEU A 99 -4.92 -5.82 -4.72
N LEU A 100 -5.89 -6.68 -4.42
CA LEU A 100 -5.71 -8.13 -4.51
C LEU A 100 -5.42 -8.57 -5.94
N VAL A 101 -6.16 -8.01 -6.89
CA VAL A 101 -5.97 -8.27 -8.32
C VAL A 101 -4.57 -7.84 -8.76
N TYR A 102 -4.14 -6.64 -8.39
CA TYR A 102 -2.81 -6.14 -8.73
C TYR A 102 -1.70 -6.98 -8.09
N PHE A 103 -1.86 -7.35 -6.82
CA PHE A 103 -0.91 -8.20 -6.11
C PHE A 103 -0.79 -9.60 -6.73
N ASP A 104 -1.91 -10.21 -7.14
CA ASP A 104 -1.90 -11.48 -7.84
C ASP A 104 -1.18 -11.37 -9.20
N ARG A 105 -1.47 -10.33 -9.99
CA ARG A 105 -0.79 -10.06 -11.26
C ARG A 105 0.73 -9.91 -11.08
N MET A 106 1.17 -9.15 -10.07
CA MET A 106 2.59 -8.97 -9.76
C MET A 106 3.28 -10.23 -9.24
N SER A 107 2.53 -11.12 -8.58
CA SER A 107 3.07 -12.36 -7.99
C SER A 107 3.25 -13.47 -9.02
N LYS A 108 2.59 -13.37 -10.19
CA LYS A 108 2.76 -14.33 -11.28
C LYS A 108 4.12 -14.13 -11.95
N SER A 109 4.93 -15.19 -11.97
CA SER A 109 6.20 -15.19 -12.70
C SER A 109 5.91 -15.12 -14.21
N SER A 110 6.46 -14.12 -14.88
CA SER A 110 6.47 -14.04 -16.34
C SER A 110 7.88 -14.37 -16.84
N SER A 111 8.01 -14.89 -18.07
CA SER A 111 9.31 -15.19 -18.68
C SER A 111 10.26 -13.99 -18.69
N THR A 112 9.71 -12.77 -18.60
CA THR A 112 10.46 -11.51 -18.63
C THR A 112 10.78 -10.94 -17.25
N ARG A 113 10.18 -11.44 -16.15
CA ARG A 113 10.30 -10.81 -14.83
C ARG A 113 10.23 -11.80 -13.66
N PRO A 114 11.09 -11.61 -12.63
CA PRO A 114 10.97 -12.34 -11.39
C PRO A 114 9.64 -11.98 -10.70
N SER A 115 8.95 -12.98 -10.14
CA SER A 115 7.72 -12.74 -9.38
C SER A 115 7.98 -11.84 -8.17
N LEU A 116 7.16 -10.80 -8.01
CA LEU A 116 7.18 -10.01 -6.79
C LEU A 116 6.70 -10.89 -5.63
N ARG A 117 7.46 -10.88 -4.53
CA ARG A 117 7.06 -11.55 -3.29
C ARG A 117 6.59 -10.52 -2.30
N ILE A 118 5.39 -10.71 -1.75
CA ILE A 118 4.79 -9.81 -0.78
C ILE A 118 5.18 -10.26 0.63
N ASP A 119 5.80 -9.37 1.40
CA ASP A 119 6.35 -9.66 2.72
C ASP A 119 6.07 -8.51 3.70
N SER A 120 6.45 -8.69 4.97
CA SER A 120 6.24 -7.66 5.99
C SER A 120 7.05 -6.37 5.77
N PHE A 121 8.08 -6.39 4.91
CA PHE A 121 8.92 -5.22 4.63
C PHE A 121 8.37 -4.36 3.50
N ASN A 122 7.58 -4.93 2.59
CA ASN A 122 7.10 -4.21 1.41
C ASN A 122 5.59 -3.91 1.40
N ILE A 123 4.79 -4.64 2.17
CA ILE A 123 3.33 -4.59 2.07
C ILE A 123 2.74 -3.18 2.28
N HIS A 124 3.21 -2.40 3.26
CA HIS A 124 2.68 -1.04 3.49
C HIS A 124 2.92 -0.11 2.30
N ARG A 125 4.10 -0.20 1.67
CA ARG A 125 4.48 0.60 0.51
C ARG A 125 3.70 0.16 -0.74
N LEU A 126 3.46 -1.14 -0.90
CA LEU A 126 2.60 -1.68 -1.94
C LEU A 126 1.15 -1.23 -1.77
N ILE A 127 0.61 -1.25 -0.55
CA ILE A 127 -0.76 -0.81 -0.27
C ILE A 127 -0.96 0.65 -0.66
N ILE A 128 -0.11 1.57 -0.18
CA ILE A 128 -0.34 3.00 -0.47
C ILE A 128 -0.19 3.32 -1.95
N ALA A 129 0.78 2.70 -2.64
CA ALA A 129 0.94 2.87 -4.09
C ALA A 129 -0.25 2.30 -4.86
N GLY A 130 -0.71 1.10 -4.49
CA GLY A 130 -1.88 0.47 -5.10
C GLY A 130 -3.15 1.27 -4.89
N VAL A 131 -3.38 1.84 -3.69
CA VAL A 131 -4.57 2.67 -3.43
C VAL A 131 -4.52 3.95 -4.25
N VAL A 132 -3.36 4.59 -4.40
CA VAL A 132 -3.20 5.78 -5.26
C VAL A 132 -3.62 5.46 -6.70
N ILE A 133 -3.09 4.37 -7.25
CA ILE A 133 -3.38 3.93 -8.62
C ILE A 133 -4.86 3.58 -8.78
N ALA A 134 -5.39 2.74 -7.89
CA ALA A 134 -6.79 2.30 -7.95
C ALA A 134 -7.75 3.50 -7.80
N SER A 135 -7.47 4.43 -6.88
CA SER A 135 -8.30 5.63 -6.69
C SER A 135 -8.30 6.51 -7.94
N LYS A 136 -7.14 6.73 -8.57
CA LYS A 136 -7.03 7.51 -9.81
C LYS A 136 -7.70 6.84 -11.00
N LEU A 137 -7.83 5.51 -10.99
CA LEU A 137 -8.46 4.75 -12.07
C LEU A 137 -9.97 4.64 -11.92
N PHE A 138 -10.46 4.32 -10.72
CA PHE A 138 -11.87 4.00 -10.49
C PHE A 138 -12.71 5.19 -10.01
N SER A 139 -12.09 6.25 -9.50
CA SER A 139 -12.83 7.39 -8.93
C SER A 139 -12.63 8.67 -9.73
N ASP A 140 -13.74 9.34 -10.05
CA ASP A 140 -13.71 10.68 -10.68
C ASP A 140 -13.09 11.74 -9.75
N ILE A 141 -13.21 11.53 -8.44
CA ILE A 141 -12.64 12.40 -7.41
C ILE A 141 -11.50 11.64 -6.73
N PHE A 142 -10.27 12.07 -6.99
CA PHE A 142 -9.06 11.53 -6.37
C PHE A 142 -8.21 12.65 -5.77
N PHE A 143 -7.25 12.28 -4.92
CA PHE A 143 -6.38 13.24 -4.24
C PHE A 143 -5.00 13.36 -4.87
N THR A 144 -4.27 14.42 -4.53
CA THR A 144 -2.89 14.60 -4.99
C THR A 144 -1.95 13.60 -4.30
N ASN A 145 -0.86 13.23 -4.96
CA ASN A 145 0.17 12.37 -4.37
C ASN A 145 0.72 12.96 -3.07
N THR A 146 0.84 14.29 -2.96
CA THR A 146 1.24 14.93 -1.70
C THR A 146 0.30 14.62 -0.54
N ARG A 147 -1.01 14.51 -0.78
CA ARG A 147 -1.97 14.10 0.25
C ARG A 147 -1.76 12.64 0.62
N TYR A 148 -1.74 11.74 -0.37
CA TYR A 148 -1.52 10.31 -0.13
C TYR A 148 -0.20 10.03 0.59
N ALA A 149 0.87 10.75 0.26
CA ALA A 149 2.19 10.60 0.88
C ALA A 149 2.16 10.99 2.37
N LYS A 150 1.48 12.09 2.72
CA LYS A 150 1.27 12.49 4.13
C LYS A 150 0.49 11.44 4.91
N VAL A 151 -0.55 10.87 4.30
CA VAL A 151 -1.36 9.81 4.92
C VAL A 151 -0.51 8.54 5.09
N GLY A 152 0.24 8.15 4.06
CA GLY A 152 1.07 6.97 4.05
C GLY A 152 2.35 7.08 4.88
N GLY A 153 2.72 8.28 5.33
CA GLY A 153 3.89 8.50 6.20
C GLY A 153 5.23 8.49 5.46
N LEU A 154 5.25 8.87 4.18
CA LEU A 154 6.45 8.89 3.33
C LEU A 154 6.61 10.22 2.57
N PRO A 155 7.82 10.59 2.12
CA PRO A 155 8.04 11.72 1.23
C PRO A 155 7.23 11.61 -0.06
N ALA A 156 6.71 12.73 -0.57
CA ALA A 156 5.94 12.75 -1.81
C ALA A 156 6.76 12.29 -3.02
N SER A 157 8.05 12.63 -3.07
CA SER A 157 8.97 12.15 -4.12
C SER A 157 9.10 10.62 -4.12
N GLU A 158 9.14 10.01 -2.94
CA GLU A 158 9.19 8.56 -2.80
C GLU A 158 7.89 7.93 -3.29
N LEU A 159 6.72 8.47 -2.90
CA LEU A 159 5.44 7.96 -3.40
C LEU A 159 5.32 8.03 -4.93
N ASN A 160 5.84 9.09 -5.55
CA ASN A 160 5.83 9.22 -7.01
C ASN A 160 6.65 8.10 -7.69
N ILE A 161 7.78 7.71 -7.10
CA ILE A 161 8.60 6.60 -7.59
C ILE A 161 7.86 5.27 -7.41
N LEU A 162 7.28 5.04 -6.22
CA LEU A 162 6.50 3.84 -5.94
C LEU A 162 5.31 3.69 -6.88
N GLU A 163 4.61 4.79 -7.17
CA GLU A 163 3.48 4.81 -8.11
C GLU A 163 3.93 4.34 -9.50
N LEU A 164 5.01 4.91 -10.04
CA LEU A 164 5.52 4.54 -11.36
C LEU A 164 6.00 3.10 -11.41
N GLU A 165 6.67 2.62 -10.36
CA GLU A 165 7.10 1.22 -10.30
C GLU A 165 5.91 0.27 -10.18
N PHE A 166 4.85 0.64 -9.46
CA PHE A 166 3.64 -0.16 -9.33
C PHE A 166 2.96 -0.34 -10.69
N LEU A 167 2.93 0.71 -11.50
CA LEU A 167 2.44 0.68 -12.88
C LEU A 167 3.24 -0.29 -13.74
N ARG A 168 4.58 -0.19 -13.68
CA ARG A 168 5.47 -1.08 -14.42
C ARG A 168 5.28 -2.53 -14.00
N LEU A 169 5.20 -2.82 -12.69
CA LEU A 169 5.01 -4.17 -12.18
C LEU A 169 3.69 -4.80 -12.66
N ASN A 170 2.64 -4.00 -12.91
CA ASN A 170 1.40 -4.47 -13.55
C ASN A 170 1.40 -4.41 -15.07
N ASP A 171 2.53 -4.09 -15.73
CA ASP A 171 2.61 -3.85 -17.17
C ASP A 171 1.57 -2.84 -17.68
N TYR A 172 1.22 -1.85 -16.84
CA TYR A 172 0.15 -0.88 -17.08
C TYR A 172 -1.24 -1.51 -17.33
N ALA A 173 -1.39 -2.83 -17.17
CA ALA A 173 -2.66 -3.55 -17.25
C ALA A 173 -3.42 -3.41 -15.94
N LEU A 174 -4.01 -2.23 -15.72
CA LEU A 174 -4.70 -1.88 -14.47
C LEU A 174 -6.21 -2.01 -14.53
N PHE A 175 -6.79 -2.13 -15.74
CA PHE A 175 -8.22 -2.35 -15.87
C PHE A 175 -8.60 -3.66 -15.18
N VAL A 176 -9.64 -3.59 -14.35
CA VAL A 176 -10.24 -4.74 -13.66
C VAL A 176 -11.71 -4.70 -13.96
N GLY A 177 -12.22 -5.75 -14.58
CA GLY A 177 -13.65 -5.86 -14.89
C GLY A 177 -14.49 -6.02 -13.62
N GLN A 178 -15.77 -5.66 -13.70
CA GLN A 178 -16.70 -5.84 -12.57
C GLN A 178 -16.78 -7.31 -12.14
N GLU A 179 -16.79 -8.24 -13.10
CA GLU A 179 -16.82 -9.68 -12.80
C GLU A 179 -15.56 -10.15 -12.05
N GLU A 180 -14.38 -9.66 -12.46
CA GLU A 180 -13.12 -9.97 -11.78
C GLU A 180 -13.11 -9.39 -10.36
N LEU A 181 -13.52 -8.13 -10.17
CA LEU A 181 -13.66 -7.54 -8.84
C LEU A 181 -14.62 -8.34 -7.96
N GLN A 182 -15.76 -8.75 -8.51
CA GLN A 182 -16.77 -9.55 -7.81
C GLN A 182 -16.19 -10.89 -7.36
N GLN A 183 -15.49 -11.60 -8.25
CA GLN A 183 -14.84 -12.88 -7.93
C GLN A 183 -13.83 -12.73 -6.79
N TYR A 184 -13.01 -11.67 -6.79
CA TYR A 184 -12.07 -11.41 -5.70
C TYR A 184 -12.78 -11.04 -4.40
N GLY A 185 -13.89 -10.30 -4.46
CA GLY A 185 -14.74 -10.02 -3.31
C GLY A 185 -15.32 -11.28 -2.68
N ASP A 186 -15.89 -12.16 -3.52
CA ASP A 186 -16.47 -13.44 -3.09
C ASP A 186 -15.40 -14.34 -2.46
N GLN A 187 -14.22 -14.46 -3.10
CA GLN A 187 -13.10 -15.23 -2.56
C GLN A 187 -12.61 -14.69 -1.21
N LEU A 188 -12.53 -13.36 -1.07
CA LEU A 188 -12.14 -12.70 0.16
C LEU A 188 -13.13 -13.01 1.30
N GLN A 189 -14.43 -12.92 1.02
CA GLN A 189 -15.47 -13.22 1.99
C GLN A 189 -15.50 -14.70 2.38
N MET A 190 -15.39 -15.60 1.39
CA MET A 190 -15.35 -17.04 1.62
C MET A 190 -14.14 -17.46 2.46
N HIS A 191 -12.97 -16.86 2.19
CA HIS A 191 -11.76 -17.09 2.97
C HIS A 191 -11.97 -16.68 4.43
N TRP A 192 -12.58 -15.53 4.68
CA TRP A 192 -12.87 -15.07 6.03
C TRP A 192 -13.81 -16.01 6.79
N ILE A 193 -14.90 -16.45 6.16
CA ILE A 193 -15.87 -17.36 6.79
C ILE A 193 -15.20 -18.67 7.19
N ARG A 194 -14.46 -19.29 6.27
CA ARG A 194 -13.75 -20.55 6.50
C ARG A 194 -12.85 -20.48 7.72
N GLU A 195 -12.15 -19.36 7.89
CA GLU A 195 -11.21 -19.19 8.99
C GLU A 195 -11.88 -19.00 10.35
N HIS A 196 -13.08 -18.43 10.38
CA HIS A 196 -13.84 -18.30 11.62
C HIS A 196 -14.48 -19.62 12.03
N GLU A 197 -14.93 -20.43 11.07
CA GLU A 197 -15.44 -21.78 11.33
C GLU A 197 -14.35 -22.70 11.90
N THR A 198 -13.12 -22.64 11.37
CA THR A 198 -12.00 -23.44 11.88
C THR A 198 -11.59 -23.04 13.30
N ASN A 199 -11.71 -21.76 13.65
CA ASN A 199 -11.37 -21.28 14.99
C ASN A 199 -12.42 -21.69 16.04
N ILE A 200 -13.71 -21.68 15.67
CA ILE A 200 -14.82 -22.09 16.56
C ILE A 200 -14.75 -23.58 16.90
N SER A 201 -14.48 -24.43 15.89
CA SER A 201 -14.39 -25.89 16.08
C SER A 201 -13.16 -26.34 16.87
N THR A 202 -12.10 -25.53 16.95
CA THR A 202 -10.90 -25.84 17.76
C THR A 202 -11.09 -25.48 19.25
N SER A 203 -11.96 -24.52 19.58
CA SER A 203 -12.23 -24.10 20.96
C SER A 203 -13.22 -24.97 21.73
N GLU A 204 -13.97 -25.86 21.07
CA GLU A 204 -14.97 -26.72 21.73
C GLU A 204 -14.41 -28.08 22.21
N GLN A 205 -13.12 -28.37 22.01
CA GLN A 205 -12.49 -29.66 22.37
C GLN A 205 -11.59 -29.66 23.63
N GLU A 206 -11.42 -28.53 24.34
CA GLU A 206 -10.65 -28.45 25.59
C GLU A 206 -11.52 -28.51 26.87
N GLY A 207 -12.73 -29.07 26.78
CA GLY A 207 -13.75 -28.99 27.85
C GLY A 207 -14.35 -30.32 28.34
N SER A 208 -13.63 -31.44 28.29
CA SER A 208 -14.09 -32.70 28.91
C SER A 208 -12.94 -33.59 29.36
N ASP A 209 -12.34 -33.28 30.52
CA ASP A 209 -11.51 -34.23 31.27
C ASP A 209 -12.42 -35.25 31.97
N ASP A 210 -12.58 -36.42 31.37
CA ASP A 210 -13.13 -37.62 32.00
C ASP A 210 -12.01 -38.31 32.81
N PHE A 211 -12.09 -38.25 34.13
CA PHE A 211 -11.16 -38.92 35.05
C PHE A 211 -11.56 -40.40 35.21
N PRO A 212 -10.65 -41.38 34.98
CA PRO A 212 -10.91 -42.77 35.38
C PRO A 212 -10.55 -42.99 36.86
N PRO A 213 -11.27 -43.86 37.60
CA PRO A 213 -10.97 -44.12 38.99
C PRO A 213 -9.89 -45.20 39.16
N GLY A 214 -8.96 -44.93 40.09
CA GLY A 214 -8.32 -45.95 40.92
C GLY A 214 -7.05 -46.63 40.39
N ASN A 215 -5.91 -46.32 41.00
CA ASN A 215 -5.16 -47.39 41.67
C ASN A 215 -4.32 -46.87 42.84
N VAL A 216 -4.52 -47.51 43.99
CA VAL A 216 -3.84 -47.26 45.26
C VAL A 216 -2.46 -47.91 45.22
N GLY A 217 -1.40 -47.17 45.57
CA GLY A 217 -0.07 -47.76 45.64
C GLY A 217 1.06 -46.83 46.04
N ARG A 218 1.13 -46.52 47.34
CA ARG A 218 2.36 -46.26 48.14
C ARG A 218 3.38 -45.24 47.63
N ALA A 219 3.54 -44.13 48.35
CA ALA A 219 4.56 -43.99 49.41
C ALA A 219 4.73 -42.52 49.81
N ALA A 220 4.31 -42.18 51.03
CA ALA A 220 4.65 -40.92 51.68
C ALA A 220 6.01 -41.06 52.40
N ARG A 221 6.96 -40.16 52.09
CA ARG A 221 8.00 -39.66 53.00
C ARG A 221 8.30 -38.21 52.58
N HIS A 222 7.75 -37.22 53.27
CA HIS A 222 8.37 -36.53 54.42
C HIS A 222 9.69 -35.84 54.02
N LEU A 223 9.67 -34.50 53.96
CA LEU A 223 10.69 -33.61 54.51
C LEU A 223 10.23 -32.16 54.36
N SER A 224 9.84 -31.59 55.50
CA SER A 224 9.79 -30.15 55.75
C SER A 224 11.19 -29.55 55.61
N ILE A 225 11.29 -28.29 55.17
CA ILE A 225 12.09 -27.26 55.84
C ILE A 225 11.66 -25.89 55.32
N ASP A 226 11.42 -25.06 56.32
CA ASP A 226 11.11 -23.64 56.40
C ASP A 226 12.29 -22.77 55.95
N HIS A 227 12.02 -21.62 55.31
CA HIS A 227 12.75 -20.35 55.49
C HIS A 227 12.03 -19.24 54.70
N GLY A 228 11.35 -18.35 55.44
CA GLY A 228 10.87 -17.08 54.93
C GLY A 228 11.98 -16.04 54.76
N VAL A 229 11.78 -15.11 53.83
CA VAL A 229 12.33 -13.75 53.88
C VAL A 229 11.26 -12.80 53.31
N GLU A 230 10.88 -11.84 54.14
CA GLU A 230 10.02 -10.68 53.88
C GLU A 230 10.63 -9.72 52.85
N HIS A 231 9.81 -9.00 52.08
CA HIS A 231 9.51 -7.58 52.28
C HIS A 231 8.83 -6.95 51.04
N ASP A 232 7.74 -6.23 51.35
CA ASP A 232 7.30 -4.96 50.76
C ASP A 232 7.20 -4.79 49.24
N LYS A 233 5.97 -4.48 48.78
CA LYS A 233 5.68 -3.14 48.28
C LYS A 233 4.19 -2.78 48.32
N LYS A 234 3.97 -1.63 48.93
CA LYS A 234 2.78 -0.78 49.02
C LYS A 234 2.09 -0.51 47.69
N ASP A 235 0.77 -0.34 47.80
CA ASP A 235 -0.09 0.71 47.24
C ASP A 235 0.20 1.20 45.81
N MET A 236 -0.82 1.20 44.94
CA MET A 236 -1.65 2.40 44.82
C MET A 236 -2.74 2.22 43.77
N ASP A 237 -3.93 2.66 44.16
CA ASP A 237 -5.18 2.66 43.45
C ASP A 237 -5.18 3.31 42.06
N ARG A 238 -6.09 2.77 41.23
CA ARG A 238 -6.74 3.46 40.11
C ARG A 238 -7.21 4.86 40.53
N LYS A 239 -7.00 5.83 39.64
CA LYS A 239 -8.01 6.85 39.31
C LYS A 239 -7.73 7.44 37.94
N ASP A 240 -8.73 7.26 37.08
CA ASP A 240 -8.95 8.00 35.85
C ASP A 240 -9.16 9.48 36.18
N GLU A 241 -8.44 10.38 35.51
CA GLU A 241 -8.86 11.77 35.39
C GLU A 241 -8.61 12.28 33.97
N ILE A 242 -9.71 12.65 33.36
CA ILE A 242 -9.88 13.18 32.00
C ILE A 242 -9.54 14.67 32.06
N ASP A 243 -8.56 15.13 31.29
CA ASP A 243 -8.39 16.56 31.02
C ASP A 243 -8.71 16.89 29.55
N ASN A 244 -9.98 17.26 29.35
CA ASN A 244 -10.54 17.87 28.17
C ASN A 244 -10.33 19.39 28.24
N ASN A 245 -9.18 19.93 27.80
CA ASN A 245 -9.13 21.22 27.09
C ASN A 245 -7.70 21.65 26.73
N ARG A 246 -7.36 21.59 25.44
CA ARG A 246 -6.53 22.66 24.86
C ARG A 246 -6.91 22.95 23.41
N VAL A 247 -7.99 23.72 23.31
CA VAL A 247 -8.33 24.72 22.30
C VAL A 247 -7.15 25.09 21.38
N PHE A 248 -7.13 24.55 20.16
CA PHE A 248 -6.33 25.11 19.08
C PHE A 248 -7.08 26.31 18.48
N LYS A 249 -6.56 27.51 18.79
CA LYS A 249 -6.95 28.79 18.19
C LYS A 249 -6.90 28.71 16.66
N ARG A 250 -8.01 29.08 16.01
CA ARG A 250 -8.07 29.42 14.58
C ARG A 250 -7.27 30.72 14.34
N PRO A 251 -6.48 30.84 13.26
CA PRO A 251 -6.09 32.14 12.76
C PRO A 251 -7.20 32.71 11.86
N SER A 252 -7.66 33.89 12.23
CA SER A 252 -8.53 34.79 11.49
C SER A 252 -7.80 35.38 10.28
N PHE A 253 -8.40 35.27 9.09
CA PHE A 253 -7.98 36.03 7.91
C PHE A 253 -8.58 37.43 7.97
N THR A 254 -7.75 38.45 8.16
CA THR A 254 -8.10 39.84 7.92
C THR A 254 -7.75 40.22 6.48
N HIS A 255 -8.74 40.79 5.79
CA HIS A 255 -8.57 41.54 4.54
C HIS A 255 -7.72 42.79 4.80
N ASN A 256 -6.65 43.04 4.03
CA ASN A 256 -6.33 44.40 3.62
C ASN A 256 -5.51 44.47 2.32
N LYS A 257 -5.83 45.49 1.53
CA LYS A 257 -5.35 45.85 0.19
C LYS A 257 -3.95 46.50 0.21
N GLN A 258 -3.39 46.59 -1.01
CA GLN A 258 -2.36 47.52 -1.55
C GLN A 258 -0.89 47.06 -1.54
N GLY A 259 -0.30 47.05 -2.74
CA GLY A 259 1.15 47.02 -2.94
C GLY A 259 1.66 46.44 -4.27
N HIS A 260 1.61 47.24 -5.33
CA HIS A 260 2.60 47.35 -6.44
C HIS A 260 3.12 46.10 -7.21
N LEU A 261 2.78 46.03 -8.50
CA LEU A 261 3.53 45.31 -9.55
C LEU A 261 4.52 46.27 -10.24
N PRO A 262 5.72 45.83 -10.66
CA PRO A 262 6.52 46.55 -11.65
C PRO A 262 6.19 46.11 -13.08
N THR A 263 6.00 47.11 -13.94
CA THR A 263 5.80 47.04 -15.40
C THR A 263 7.12 46.86 -16.16
N PRO A 264 7.12 46.27 -17.38
CA PRO A 264 8.24 46.36 -18.32
C PRO A 264 8.13 47.62 -19.22
N PRO A 265 9.25 48.19 -19.70
CA PRO A 265 9.23 49.41 -20.51
C PRO A 265 8.89 49.17 -21.99
N GLY A 266 8.10 50.10 -22.55
CA GLY A 266 7.71 50.21 -23.97
C GLY A 266 8.89 50.57 -24.90
N SER A 267 8.84 50.10 -26.15
CA SER A 267 8.27 50.74 -27.33
C SER A 267 9.20 51.76 -28.00
N ALA A 268 9.73 51.40 -29.16
CA ALA A 268 10.19 52.35 -30.17
C ALA A 268 9.98 51.76 -31.58
N SER A 269 9.00 52.30 -32.29
CA SER A 269 9.00 52.45 -33.75
C SER A 269 8.96 53.97 -34.02
N PRO A 270 9.52 54.48 -35.13
CA PRO A 270 8.61 54.75 -36.26
C PRO A 270 9.26 54.79 -37.68
N GLY A 271 8.39 54.75 -38.70
CA GLY A 271 8.63 55.28 -40.05
C GLY A 271 8.82 54.19 -41.11
N ALA A 272 7.95 53.89 -42.09
CA ALA A 272 7.14 54.67 -43.04
C ALA A 272 7.59 54.31 -44.48
N LEU A 273 6.60 54.27 -45.38
CA LEU A 273 6.66 54.39 -46.85
C LEU A 273 6.60 53.11 -47.73
N VAL A 274 5.45 53.03 -48.44
CA VAL A 274 5.30 52.95 -49.91
C VAL A 274 5.34 51.56 -50.58
N SER A 275 4.17 51.15 -51.08
CA SER A 275 3.96 50.36 -52.30
C SER A 275 3.98 51.31 -53.53
N PRO A 276 4.37 50.89 -54.76
CA PRO A 276 3.47 50.08 -55.60
C PRO A 276 4.09 49.15 -56.69
N SER A 277 3.27 48.19 -57.13
CA SER A 277 3.10 47.65 -58.51
C SER A 277 4.09 46.65 -59.18
N PRO A 278 3.60 45.88 -60.19
CA PRO A 278 4.11 44.55 -60.58
C PRO A 278 4.69 44.44 -62.02
N SER A 279 5.47 43.38 -62.30
CA SER A 279 5.81 42.83 -63.64
C SER A 279 6.55 41.49 -63.43
N SER A 280 6.05 40.31 -63.85
CA SER A 280 5.95 39.68 -65.18
C SER A 280 7.00 38.58 -65.40
N SER A 281 6.53 37.40 -65.87
CA SER A 281 7.28 36.37 -66.63
C SER A 281 8.15 35.41 -65.77
N GLN A 282 8.26 34.08 -65.94
CA GLN A 282 7.94 33.06 -66.97
C GLN A 282 7.69 31.72 -66.21
N GLU A 283 6.65 30.94 -66.48
CA GLU A 283 6.58 29.84 -67.45
C GLU A 283 7.64 28.73 -67.27
N SER A 284 7.20 27.52 -66.86
CA SER A 284 7.71 26.22 -67.33
C SER A 284 6.82 25.09 -66.83
N THR A 285 6.07 24.55 -67.78
CA THR A 285 5.21 23.36 -67.75
C THR A 285 6.03 22.09 -67.56
N GLN A 286 5.56 21.14 -66.76
CA GLN A 286 5.79 19.72 -67.05
C GLN A 286 4.61 18.85 -66.61
N GLU A 287 3.99 18.29 -67.63
CA GLU A 287 2.85 17.37 -67.70
C GLU A 287 3.34 15.94 -67.41
N ILE A 288 2.62 15.20 -66.55
CA ILE A 288 2.78 13.75 -66.42
C ILE A 288 1.41 13.10 -66.61
N ALA A 289 1.29 12.42 -67.73
CA ALA A 289 0.15 11.63 -68.17
C ALA A 289 0.05 10.28 -67.44
N ILE A 290 -1.19 9.85 -67.21
CA ILE A 290 -1.59 8.52 -66.74
C ILE A 290 -1.83 7.64 -67.97
N PRO A 291 -1.35 6.38 -68.04
CA PRO A 291 -1.69 5.50 -69.15
C PRO A 291 -2.89 4.58 -68.82
N ARG A 292 -3.71 4.35 -69.83
CA ARG A 292 -4.03 3.00 -70.29
C ARG A 292 -3.30 2.77 -71.61
#